data_AF-U6DEG0-F1
#
_entry.id   AF-U6DEG0-F1
#
_cell.length_a   1.000
_cell.length_b   1.000
_cell.length_c   1.000
_cell.angle_alpha   90.00
_cell.angle_beta   90.00
_cell.angle_gamma   90.00
#
_symmetry.space_group_name_H-M   'P 1'
#
loop_
_entity.id
_entity.type
_entity.pdbx_description
1 polymer ?
#
loop_
_entity_poly.entity_id
_entity_poly.type
_entity_poly.pdbx_seq_one_letter_code
_entity_poly.pdbx_strand_id
1 'polypeptide(L)'
;LLDGGLRELWEESGLQLPQDQFSWVPLGLWESAYPPRLSWGLPKYHHIILYLLVVSQESQQQLQARIQPNPNEVSAFMWLGPDVAAAVATMEDGTETSRHLPQELPPSILIVELKEDGGARPLALPVSTLLRTTPTTAEGKERVSSGTKFALRLWLQHLGR
;
A
#
# COMPACT_ATOMS: atom_id res chain seq x y z
N LEU A 1 1.13 -14.64 13.70
CA LEU A 1 1.58 -13.71 12.64
C LEU A 1 0.49 -13.52 11.61
N LEU A 2 0.04 -14.60 10.95
CA LEU A 2 -1.09 -14.56 10.01
C LEU A 2 -2.35 -13.98 10.65
N ASP A 3 -2.76 -14.47 11.83
CA ASP A 3 -3.98 -13.97 12.51
C ASP A 3 -3.94 -12.46 12.78
N GLY A 4 -2.75 -11.92 13.06
CA GLY A 4 -2.54 -10.49 13.20
C GLY A 4 -2.80 -9.77 11.88
N GLY A 5 -2.20 -10.23 10.78
CA GLY A 5 -2.42 -9.62 9.46
C GLY A 5 -3.87 -9.73 8.96
N LEU A 6 -4.54 -10.87 9.23
CA LEU A 6 -5.95 -11.04 8.88
C LEU A 6 -6.87 -10.18 9.75
N ARG A 7 -6.53 -9.98 11.03
CA ARG A 7 -7.25 -9.06 11.91
C ARG A 7 -7.10 -7.62 11.43
N GLU A 8 -5.89 -7.15 11.13
CA GLU A 8 -5.67 -5.79 10.60
C GLU A 8 -6.39 -5.60 9.26
N LEU A 9 -6.35 -6.59 8.36
CA LEU A 9 -7.13 -6.57 7.11
C LEU A 9 -8.63 -6.39 7.38
N TRP A 10 -9.17 -7.11 8.37
CA TRP A 10 -10.58 -7.01 8.73
C TRP A 10 -10.92 -5.66 9.39
N GLU A 11 -10.09 -5.15 10.31
CA GLU A 11 -10.30 -3.87 11.00
C GLU A 11 -10.34 -2.69 10.03
N GLU A 12 -9.40 -2.63 9.06
CA GLU A 12 -9.33 -1.53 8.11
C GLU A 12 -10.34 -1.64 6.96
N SER A 13 -10.56 -2.86 6.42
CA SER A 13 -11.30 -3.06 5.17
C SER A 13 -12.64 -3.77 5.32
N GLY A 14 -12.91 -4.38 6.48
CA GLY A 14 -14.06 -5.25 6.69
C GLY A 14 -13.96 -6.62 6.00
N LEU A 15 -12.90 -6.88 5.22
CA LEU A 15 -12.74 -8.15 4.52
C LEU A 15 -12.41 -9.29 5.46
N GLN A 16 -13.26 -10.31 5.41
CA GLN A 16 -12.98 -11.63 5.97
C GLN A 16 -12.77 -12.60 4.82
N LEU A 17 -11.60 -13.24 4.79
CA LEU A 17 -11.26 -14.26 3.81
C LEU A 17 -11.71 -15.63 4.35
N PRO A 18 -12.49 -16.40 3.58
CA PRO A 18 -12.89 -17.74 4.00
C PRO A 18 -11.68 -18.63 4.23
N GLN A 19 -11.74 -19.48 5.26
CA GLN A 19 -10.76 -20.54 5.45
C GLN A 19 -10.71 -21.40 4.16
N ASP A 20 -9.50 -21.81 3.78
CA ASP A 20 -9.21 -22.59 2.56
C ASP A 20 -9.40 -21.86 1.20
N GLN A 21 -9.77 -20.58 1.21
CA GLN A 21 -9.89 -19.77 -0.03
C GLN A 21 -8.73 -18.79 -0.23
N PHE A 22 -7.65 -18.92 0.54
CA PHE A 22 -6.43 -18.15 0.33
C PHE A 22 -5.19 -18.96 0.69
N SER A 23 -4.06 -18.60 0.09
CA SER A 23 -2.72 -18.99 0.55
C SER A 23 -1.99 -17.76 1.06
N TRP A 24 -0.91 -17.95 1.81
CA TRP A 24 -0.11 -16.84 2.30
C TRP A 24 1.37 -17.20 2.40
N VAL A 25 2.23 -16.19 2.30
CA VAL A 25 3.67 -16.31 2.45
C VAL A 25 4.24 -15.04 3.08
N PRO A 26 5.20 -15.13 4.02
CA PRO A 26 5.93 -13.96 4.47
C PRO A 26 6.78 -13.40 3.33
N LEU A 27 6.68 -12.09 3.07
CA LEU A 27 7.49 -11.42 2.06
C LEU A 27 8.84 -10.99 2.62
N GLY A 28 8.86 -10.29 3.75
CA GLY A 28 10.10 -9.76 4.32
C GLY A 28 9.89 -8.82 5.50
N LEU A 29 10.99 -8.41 6.10
CA LEU A 29 11.04 -7.50 7.25
C LEU A 29 11.50 -6.10 6.82
N TRP A 30 10.88 -5.08 7.39
CA TRP A 30 11.22 -3.67 7.17
C TRP A 30 11.38 -2.95 8.51
N GLU A 31 12.55 -2.34 8.71
CA GLU A 31 12.80 -1.49 9.86
C GLU A 31 12.24 -0.09 9.60
N SER A 32 11.44 0.42 10.54
CA SER A 32 10.77 1.72 10.42
C SER A 32 10.86 2.51 11.71
N ALA A 33 10.97 3.83 11.61
CA ALA A 33 10.94 4.73 12.75
C ALA A 33 9.93 5.87 12.53
N TYR A 34 9.42 6.44 13.62
CA TYR A 34 8.59 7.65 13.56
C TYR A 34 9.06 8.71 14.57
N PRO A 35 9.32 9.96 14.15
CA PRO A 35 9.34 10.43 12.76
C PRO A 35 10.38 9.67 11.89
N PRO A 36 10.14 9.51 10.57
CA PRO A 36 10.97 8.67 9.71
C PRO A 36 12.35 9.25 9.38
N ARG A 37 12.61 10.51 9.74
CA ARG A 37 13.86 11.21 9.48
C ARG A 37 14.24 12.05 10.69
N LEU A 38 15.54 12.15 10.96
CA LEU A 38 16.07 13.02 12.01
C LEU A 38 15.76 14.51 11.74
N SER A 39 15.64 14.90 10.47
CA SER A 39 15.20 16.25 10.09
C SER A 39 13.76 16.57 10.53
N TRP A 40 12.98 15.56 10.90
CA TRP A 40 11.61 15.70 11.41
C TRP A 40 11.55 15.58 12.94
N GLY A 41 12.71 15.38 13.60
CA GLY A 41 12.84 15.17 15.04
C GLY A 41 13.44 13.80 15.40
N LEU A 42 13.70 13.59 16.70
CA LEU A 42 14.19 12.31 17.21
C LEU A 42 13.09 11.23 17.14
N PRO A 43 13.43 9.98 16.80
CA PRO A 43 12.47 8.90 16.72
C PRO A 43 11.86 8.60 18.09
N LYS A 44 10.53 8.55 18.13
CA LYS A 44 9.73 8.18 19.30
C LYS A 44 9.34 6.70 19.25
N TYR A 45 9.15 6.18 18.05
CA TYR A 45 8.78 4.79 17.80
C TYR A 45 9.76 4.14 16.84
N HIS A 46 9.98 2.85 17.04
CA HIS A 46 10.87 2.03 16.24
C HIS A 46 10.26 0.64 16.11
N HIS A 47 10.07 0.20 14.87
CA HIS A 47 9.33 -1.01 14.54
C HIS A 47 10.13 -1.89 13.58
N ILE A 48 9.97 -3.19 13.74
CA ILE A 48 10.25 -4.18 12.70
C ILE A 48 8.91 -4.66 12.16
N ILE A 49 8.62 -4.30 10.91
CA ILE A 49 7.37 -4.63 10.23
C ILE A 49 7.57 -5.90 9.42
N LEU A 50 6.71 -6.90 9.61
CA LEU A 50 6.65 -8.09 8.75
C LEU A 50 5.55 -7.91 7.72
N TYR A 51 5.91 -7.92 6.44
CA TYR A 51 4.93 -7.94 5.35
C TYR A 51 4.53 -9.38 5.01
N LEU A 52 3.23 -9.62 4.90
CA LEU A 52 2.64 -10.88 4.46
C LEU A 52 2.00 -10.68 3.08
N LEU A 53 2.20 -11.61 2.16
CA LEU A 53 1.39 -11.72 0.95
C LEU A 53 0.28 -12.72 1.23
N VAL A 54 -0.97 -12.27 1.08
CA VAL A 54 -2.16 -13.13 1.12
C VAL A 54 -2.74 -13.19 -0.28
N VAL A 55 -2.84 -14.40 -0.84
CA VAL A 55 -3.33 -14.65 -2.19
C VAL A 55 -4.70 -15.28 -2.09
N SER A 56 -5.74 -14.49 -2.34
CA SER A 56 -7.12 -14.97 -2.39
C SER A 56 -7.42 -15.70 -3.71
N GLN A 57 -8.29 -16.71 -3.65
CA GLN A 57 -8.88 -17.34 -4.83
C GLN A 57 -10.05 -16.52 -5.41
N GLU A 58 -10.55 -15.54 -4.66
CA GLU A 58 -11.62 -14.64 -5.11
C GLU A 58 -11.10 -13.59 -6.09
N SER A 59 -11.96 -13.19 -7.02
CA SER A 59 -11.65 -12.07 -7.93
C SER A 59 -11.67 -10.73 -7.22
N GLN A 60 -11.03 -9.73 -7.83
CA GLN A 60 -11.10 -8.34 -7.38
C GLN A 60 -12.56 -7.87 -7.21
N GLN A 61 -13.45 -8.25 -8.12
CA GLN A 61 -14.87 -7.85 -8.06
C GLN A 61 -15.60 -8.47 -6.87
N GLN A 62 -15.31 -9.73 -6.55
CA GLN A 62 -15.89 -10.42 -5.39
C GLN A 62 -15.43 -9.81 -4.07
N LEU A 63 -14.14 -9.49 -3.97
CA LEU A 63 -13.59 -8.80 -2.80
C LEU A 63 -14.13 -7.37 -2.69
N GLN A 64 -14.09 -6.59 -3.76
CA GLN A 64 -14.61 -5.22 -3.83
C GLN A 64 -16.07 -5.13 -3.36
N ALA A 65 -16.92 -6.10 -3.72
CA ALA A 65 -18.33 -6.12 -3.34
C ALA A 65 -18.56 -6.30 -1.83
N ARG A 66 -17.56 -6.79 -1.09
CA ARG A 66 -17.65 -7.07 0.35
C ARG A 66 -16.82 -6.10 1.21
N ILE A 67 -16.02 -5.23 0.60
CA ILE A 67 -15.25 -4.21 1.32
C ILE A 67 -16.20 -3.27 2.07
N GLN A 68 -15.97 -3.12 3.36
CA GLN A 68 -16.65 -2.22 4.28
C GLN A 68 -15.58 -1.52 5.13
N PRO A 69 -14.95 -0.47 4.60
CA PRO A 69 -13.78 0.10 5.21
C PRO A 69 -14.15 0.95 6.43
N ASN A 70 -13.28 0.97 7.44
CA ASN A 70 -13.48 1.76 8.64
C ASN A 70 -13.02 3.22 8.42
N PRO A 71 -13.94 4.21 8.36
CA PRO A 71 -13.56 5.60 8.08
C PRO A 71 -12.72 6.25 9.19
N ASN A 72 -12.60 5.62 10.37
CA ASN A 72 -11.74 6.10 11.44
C ASN A 72 -10.26 5.68 11.24
N GLU A 73 -10.00 4.70 10.38
CA GLU A 73 -8.66 4.14 10.16
C GLU A 73 -8.14 4.48 8.76
N VAL A 74 -9.01 4.39 7.76
CA VAL A 74 -8.67 4.65 6.36
C VAL A 74 -9.59 5.70 5.76
N SER A 75 -9.08 6.53 4.87
CA SER A 75 -9.86 7.53 4.12
C SER A 75 -10.07 7.16 2.65
N ALA A 76 -9.31 6.20 2.12
CA ALA A 76 -9.44 5.73 0.76
C ALA A 76 -8.84 4.33 0.59
N PHE A 77 -9.24 3.63 -0.48
CA PHE A 77 -8.59 2.38 -0.90
C PHE A 77 -8.52 2.28 -2.43
N MET A 78 -7.61 1.44 -2.93
CA MET A 78 -7.42 1.19 -4.36
C MET A 78 -6.91 -0.23 -4.62
N TRP A 79 -7.11 -0.69 -5.86
CA TRP A 79 -6.45 -1.88 -6.39
C TRP A 79 -5.30 -1.46 -7.28
N LEU A 80 -4.15 -2.11 -7.11
CA LEU A 80 -2.93 -1.77 -7.85
C LEU A 80 -2.54 -2.92 -8.78
N GLY A 81 -2.42 -2.61 -10.08
CA GLY A 81 -1.89 -3.55 -11.06
C GLY A 81 -0.36 -3.67 -10.99
N PRO A 82 0.23 -4.76 -11.52
CA PRO A 82 1.69 -4.99 -11.48
C PRO A 82 2.51 -3.85 -12.11
N ASP A 83 2.06 -3.26 -13.23
CA ASP A 83 2.82 -2.21 -13.93
C ASP A 83 2.98 -0.94 -13.10
N VAL A 84 1.88 -0.48 -12.47
CA VAL A 84 1.93 0.69 -11.57
C VAL A 84 2.71 0.35 -10.32
N ALA A 85 2.53 -0.84 -9.76
CA ALA A 85 3.29 -1.27 -8.59
C ALA A 85 4.79 -1.32 -8.87
N ALA A 86 5.20 -1.75 -10.07
CA ALA A 86 6.59 -1.73 -10.50
C ALA A 86 7.13 -0.30 -10.55
N ALA A 87 6.38 0.63 -11.14
CA ALA A 87 6.74 2.04 -11.13
C ALA A 87 6.90 2.59 -9.70
N VAL A 88 5.92 2.35 -8.82
CA VAL A 88 5.95 2.80 -7.42
C VAL A 88 7.12 2.18 -6.64
N ALA A 89 7.39 0.89 -6.84
CA ALA A 89 8.47 0.17 -6.19
C ALA A 89 9.87 0.63 -6.64
N THR A 90 10.01 1.19 -7.84
CA THR A 90 11.29 1.74 -8.33
C THR A 90 11.64 3.10 -7.75
N MET A 91 10.66 3.85 -7.21
CA MET A 91 10.87 5.18 -6.66
C MET A 91 11.49 5.12 -5.26
N GLU A 92 12.81 5.01 -5.19
CA GLU A 92 13.57 5.07 -3.93
C GLU A 92 13.56 6.47 -3.30
N ASP A 93 13.48 6.52 -1.98
CA ASP A 93 13.59 7.78 -1.24
C ASP A 93 15.06 8.18 -1.11
N GLY A 94 15.53 9.11 -1.96
CA GLY A 94 16.86 9.73 -1.84
C GLY A 94 17.87 9.36 -2.92
N THR A 95 17.50 8.58 -3.92
CA THR A 95 18.33 8.30 -5.11
C THR A 95 17.53 8.65 -6.36
N GLU A 96 17.94 9.70 -7.07
CA GLU A 96 17.49 9.96 -8.45
C GLU A 96 18.13 8.94 -9.39
N THR A 97 17.88 7.64 -9.19
CA THR A 97 18.23 6.67 -10.22
C THR A 97 17.17 6.73 -11.29
N SER A 98 17.58 7.21 -12.46
CA SER A 98 16.87 7.08 -13.73
C SER A 98 16.67 5.59 -14.04
N ARG A 99 15.65 4.97 -13.42
CA ARG A 99 15.19 3.63 -13.76
C ARG A 99 14.02 3.83 -14.73
N HIS A 100 14.08 3.15 -15.87
CA HIS A 100 13.05 3.22 -16.90
C HIS A 100 11.69 2.88 -16.29
N LEU A 101 10.84 3.90 -16.14
CA LEU A 101 9.42 3.68 -15.86
C LEU A 101 8.83 2.84 -17.01
N PRO A 102 7.88 1.92 -16.73
CA PRO A 102 7.14 1.21 -17.77
C PRO A 102 6.61 2.19 -18.80
N GLN A 103 6.72 1.84 -20.09
CA GLN A 103 6.70 2.82 -21.16
C GLN A 103 5.35 3.54 -21.37
N GLU A 104 4.25 3.11 -20.73
CA GLU A 104 3.00 3.87 -20.66
C GLU A 104 2.26 3.59 -19.34
N LEU A 105 2.42 4.44 -18.32
CA LEU A 105 1.57 4.42 -17.14
C LEU A 105 0.28 5.22 -17.40
N PRO A 106 -0.87 4.80 -16.87
CA PRO A 106 -2.08 5.61 -16.96
C PRO A 106 -1.86 6.95 -16.25
N PRO A 107 -2.51 8.05 -16.68
CA PRO A 107 -2.37 9.36 -16.04
C PRO A 107 -2.93 9.36 -14.62
N SER A 108 -3.95 8.53 -14.36
CA SER A 108 -4.61 8.39 -13.07
C SER A 108 -5.12 6.97 -12.85
N ILE A 109 -5.39 6.64 -11.59
CA ILE A 109 -5.97 5.38 -11.15
C ILE A 109 -7.27 5.67 -10.40
N LEU A 110 -8.25 4.79 -10.58
CA LEU A 110 -9.51 4.87 -9.86
C LEU A 110 -9.29 4.41 -8.41
N ILE A 111 -9.58 5.30 -7.47
CA ILE A 111 -9.62 5.01 -6.04
C ILE A 111 -11.05 5.17 -5.54
N VAL A 112 -11.35 4.60 -4.39
CA VAL A 112 -12.58 4.86 -3.65
C VAL A 112 -12.22 5.69 -2.43
N GLU A 113 -12.70 6.93 -2.39
CA GLU A 113 -12.54 7.85 -1.26
C GLU A 113 -13.77 7.77 -0.35
N LEU A 114 -13.52 7.69 0.95
CA LEU A 114 -14.54 7.70 1.99
C LEU A 114 -14.82 9.15 2.41
N LYS A 115 -16.10 9.47 2.51
CA LYS A 115 -16.57 10.75 2.99
C LYS A 115 -16.85 10.69 4.48
N GLU A 116 -16.78 11.85 5.13
CA GLU A 116 -17.14 12.00 6.54
C GLU A 116 -18.60 11.61 6.84
N ASP A 117 -19.49 11.67 5.83
CA ASP A 117 -20.90 11.27 5.94
C ASP A 117 -21.13 9.75 5.83
N GLY A 118 -20.06 8.95 5.76
CA GLY A 118 -20.12 7.49 5.60
C GLY A 118 -20.34 7.04 4.16
N GLY A 119 -20.47 7.96 3.20
CA GLY A 119 -20.53 7.65 1.78
C GLY A 119 -19.17 7.29 1.19
N ALA A 120 -19.18 6.58 0.06
CA ALA A 120 -17.98 6.32 -0.74
C ALA A 120 -18.14 6.93 -2.14
N ARG A 121 -17.07 7.49 -2.70
CA ARG A 121 -17.09 8.00 -4.08
C ARG A 121 -15.86 7.54 -4.87
N PRO A 122 -16.02 7.24 -6.17
CA PRO A 122 -14.88 7.08 -7.06
C PRO A 122 -14.13 8.41 -7.24
N LEU A 123 -12.81 8.37 -7.19
CA LEU A 123 -11.92 9.50 -7.47
C LEU A 123 -10.77 9.04 -8.37
N ALA A 124 -10.38 9.88 -9.32
CA ALA A 124 -9.20 9.64 -10.15
C ALA A 124 -7.96 10.21 -9.46
N LEU A 125 -7.10 9.36 -8.90
CA LEU A 125 -5.84 9.75 -8.28
C LEU A 125 -4.72 9.81 -9.34
N PRO A 126 -4.02 10.95 -9.51
CA PRO A 126 -2.88 11.01 -10.42
C PRO A 126 -1.79 10.01 -10.04
N VAL A 127 -1.25 9.26 -11.00
CA VAL A 127 -0.16 8.30 -10.73
C VAL A 127 1.07 9.02 -10.16
N SER A 128 1.29 10.28 -10.52
CA SER A 128 2.36 11.10 -9.94
C SER A 128 2.27 11.23 -8.42
N THR A 129 1.09 11.12 -7.80
CA THR A 129 0.93 11.08 -6.34
C THR A 129 1.53 9.81 -5.75
N LEU A 130 1.34 8.67 -6.40
CA LEU A 130 1.91 7.38 -5.96
C LEU A 130 3.43 7.32 -6.12
N LEU A 131 3.98 8.07 -7.08
CA LEU A 131 5.41 8.15 -7.37
C LEU A 131 6.17 9.15 -6.47
N ARG A 132 5.48 9.90 -5.61
CA ARG A 132 6.14 10.84 -4.68
C ARG A 132 7.13 10.13 -3.76
N THR A 133 8.21 10.83 -3.43
CA THR A 133 9.21 10.40 -2.45
C THR A 133 8.97 11.06 -1.11
N THR A 134 9.56 10.50 -0.06
CA THR A 134 9.47 11.07 1.29
C THR A 134 10.15 12.45 1.33
N PRO A 135 9.43 13.52 1.71
CA PRO A 135 9.98 14.87 1.71
C PRO A 135 11.10 15.05 2.74
N THR A 136 11.93 16.06 2.55
CA THR A 136 12.96 16.45 3.52
C THR A 136 12.37 17.13 4.75
N THR A 137 11.28 17.88 4.56
CA THR A 137 10.48 18.54 5.60
C THR A 137 9.29 17.69 6.01
N ALA A 138 8.80 17.89 7.24
CA ALA A 138 7.62 17.20 7.77
C ALA A 138 6.33 17.75 7.16
N GLU A 139 6.12 17.51 5.87
CA GLU A 139 4.89 17.84 5.16
C GLU A 139 4.02 16.59 5.00
N GLY A 140 2.76 16.70 5.42
CA GLY A 140 1.73 15.66 5.29
C GLY A 140 1.18 15.52 3.87
N LYS A 141 2.06 15.47 2.86
CA LYS A 141 1.66 15.24 1.48
C LYS A 141 1.36 13.76 1.27
N GLU A 142 0.20 13.47 0.69
CA GLU A 142 -0.19 12.13 0.27
C GLU A 142 0.90 11.50 -0.63
N ARG A 143 1.27 10.26 -0.30
CA ARG A 143 2.31 9.46 -0.96
C ARG A 143 2.24 8.01 -0.50
N VAL A 144 2.89 7.10 -1.23
CA VAL A 144 3.14 5.73 -0.77
C VAL A 144 4.32 5.71 0.20
N SER A 145 4.20 4.95 1.30
CA SER A 145 5.27 4.82 2.30
C SER A 145 6.47 4.03 1.76
N SER A 146 7.67 4.29 2.26
CA SER A 146 8.89 3.57 1.86
C SER A 146 8.80 2.07 2.15
N GLY A 147 8.19 1.68 3.27
CA GLY A 147 7.93 0.29 3.62
C GLY A 147 6.95 -0.39 2.66
N THR A 148 5.90 0.32 2.23
CA THR A 148 4.96 -0.19 1.23
C THR A 148 5.66 -0.38 -0.13
N LYS A 149 6.52 0.55 -0.56
CA LYS A 149 7.33 0.39 -1.80
C LYS A 149 8.24 -0.84 -1.72
N PHE A 150 8.86 -1.08 -0.56
CA PHE A 150 9.63 -2.30 -0.29
C PHE A 150 8.78 -3.56 -0.43
N ALA A 151 7.59 -3.60 0.18
CA ALA A 151 6.66 -4.72 0.09
C ALA A 151 6.21 -5.02 -1.35
N LEU A 152 5.87 -3.97 -2.12
CA LEU A 152 5.50 -4.10 -3.54
C LEU A 152 6.63 -4.70 -4.37
N ARG A 153 7.88 -4.29 -4.12
CA ARG A 153 9.05 -4.88 -4.79
C ARG A 153 9.17 -6.39 -4.52
N LEU A 154 8.93 -6.81 -3.29
CA LEU A 154 8.97 -8.24 -2.91
C LEU A 154 7.82 -9.02 -3.55
N TRP A 155 6.62 -8.42 -3.61
CA TRP A 155 5.47 -9.01 -4.30
C TRP A 155 5.75 -9.21 -5.79
N LEU A 156 6.31 -8.21 -6.48
CA LEU A 156 6.68 -8.33 -7.90
C LEU A 156 7.74 -9.41 -8.15
N GLN A 157 8.72 -9.55 -7.24
CA GLN A 157 9.67 -10.66 -7.29
C GLN A 157 9.01 -12.01 -7.08
N HIS A 158 7.92 -12.08 -6.31
CA HIS A 158 7.14 -13.31 -6.12
C HIS A 158 6.33 -13.66 -7.37
N LEU A 159 5.77 -12.68 -8.08
CA LEU A 159 5.03 -12.91 -9.34
C LEU A 159 5.93 -13.41 -10.49
N GLY A 160 7.20 -13.01 -10.51
CA GLY A 160 8.17 -13.41 -11.53
C GLY A 160 8.95 -14.70 -11.22
N ARG A 161 8.62 -15.39 -10.12
CA ARG A 161 9.12 -16.74 -9.80
C ARG A 161 8.14 -17.78 -10.31
#